data_AF-A0AAD7JZY3-F1
#
_entry.id   AF-A0AAD7JZY3-F1
#
_cell.length_a   1.000
_cell.length_b   1.000
_cell.length_c   1.000
_cell.angle_alpha   90.00
_cell.angle_beta   90.00
_cell.angle_gamma   90.00
#
_symmetry.space_group_name_H-M   'P 1'
#
loop_
_entity.id
_entity.type
_entity.pdbx_description
1 polymer ?
#
loop_
_entity_poly.entity_id
_entity_poly.type
_entity_poly.pdbx_seq_one_letter_code
_entity_poly.pdbx_strand_id
1 'polypeptide(L)'
;MTALLSFVLLVFWATAALTTSVTSGCVDDTIIFNIGNLTLTVICSNGTGGITSSTISFDSCIGNDDGQLTMGMNFSETCGNITFNGLEITADCTTLAGTIDQSSIDFNAIFEDEDGVLSCAQ
;
A
#
# COMPACT_ATOMS: atom_id res chain seq x y z
N MET A 1 3.26 51.57 -25.32
CA MET A 1 3.47 50.14 -25.63
C MET A 1 4.33 49.53 -24.54
N THR A 2 4.19 48.21 -24.31
CA THR A 2 4.86 47.35 -23.31
C THR A 2 4.31 47.43 -21.88
N ALA A 3 3.95 46.36 -21.18
CA ALA A 3 3.49 45.01 -21.52
C ALA A 3 2.93 44.47 -20.17
N LEU A 4 1.67 44.03 -20.15
CA LEU A 4 1.08 43.33 -19.00
C LEU A 4 1.74 41.95 -18.93
N LEU A 5 2.63 41.74 -17.97
CA LEU A 5 3.14 40.41 -17.65
C LEU A 5 2.04 39.65 -16.89
N SER A 6 1.29 38.84 -17.64
CA SER A 6 0.32 37.90 -17.10
C SER A 6 1.07 36.85 -16.27
N PHE A 7 0.88 36.90 -14.95
CA PHE A 7 1.35 35.88 -14.02
C PHE A 7 0.44 34.65 -14.20
N VAL A 8 0.83 33.74 -15.10
CA VAL A 8 0.19 32.43 -15.21
C VAL A 8 0.57 31.66 -13.95
N LEU A 9 -0.34 31.61 -12.98
CA LEU A 9 -0.23 30.76 -11.82
C LEU A 9 -0.39 29.31 -12.29
N LEU A 10 0.72 28.66 -12.62
CA LEU A 10 0.74 27.22 -12.86
C LEU A 10 0.42 26.52 -11.55
N VAL A 11 -0.83 26.10 -11.40
CA VAL A 11 -1.24 25.17 -10.35
C VAL A 11 -0.62 23.83 -10.70
N PHE A 12 0.57 23.57 -10.15
CA PHE A 12 1.14 22.23 -10.14
C PHE A 12 0.27 21.39 -9.21
N TRP A 13 -0.53 20.50 -9.78
CA TRP A 13 -1.09 19.39 -9.03
C TRP A 13 0.09 18.48 -8.74
N ALA A 14 0.70 18.62 -7.57
CA ALA A 14 1.59 17.60 -7.06
C ALA A 14 0.71 16.39 -6.74
N THR A 15 0.56 15.48 -7.72
CA THR A 15 0.22 14.10 -7.40
C THR A 15 1.37 13.62 -6.53
N ALA A 16 1.12 13.47 -5.23
CA ALA A 16 2.04 12.81 -4.33
C ALA A 16 2.18 11.38 -4.85
N ALA A 17 3.18 11.14 -5.69
CA ALA A 17 3.68 9.82 -5.95
C ALA A 17 4.24 9.35 -4.61
N LEU A 18 3.46 8.49 -3.94
CA LEU A 18 3.91 7.80 -2.77
C LEU A 18 5.04 6.89 -3.26
N THR A 19 6.28 7.35 -3.10
CA THR A 19 7.49 6.59 -3.44
C THR A 19 7.69 5.53 -2.37
N THR A 20 6.78 4.56 -2.33
CA THR A 20 7.04 3.31 -1.62
C THR A 20 8.19 2.65 -2.38
N SER A 21 9.28 2.34 -1.70
CA SER A 21 10.52 1.74 -2.24
C SER A 21 10.36 0.33 -2.79
N VAL A 22 9.13 -0.04 -3.12
CA VAL A 22 8.67 -1.36 -3.52
C VAL A 22 8.97 -1.58 -5.00
N THR A 23 9.25 -0.54 -5.77
CA THR A 23 9.16 -0.62 -7.23
C THR A 23 10.56 -0.75 -7.84
N SER A 24 10.89 -1.96 -8.28
CA SER A 24 12.00 -2.19 -9.18
C SER A 24 11.45 -2.54 -10.57
N GLY A 25 11.87 -1.77 -11.58
CA GLY A 25 11.58 -2.05 -13.00
C GLY A 25 10.31 -1.41 -13.60
N CYS A 26 9.45 -0.80 -12.77
CA CYS A 26 8.32 0.02 -13.23
C CYS A 26 8.71 1.47 -13.52
N VAL A 27 8.05 2.08 -14.52
CA VAL A 27 8.27 3.49 -14.87
C VAL A 27 7.34 4.41 -14.11
N ASP A 28 6.10 3.97 -13.86
CA ASP A 28 5.12 4.65 -13.02
C ASP A 28 4.26 3.61 -12.30
N ASP A 29 4.07 3.81 -11.00
CA ASP A 29 3.31 2.91 -10.14
C ASP A 29 2.11 3.61 -9.51
N THR A 30 0.95 2.97 -9.64
CA THR A 30 -0.26 3.36 -8.93
C THR A 30 -0.66 2.25 -7.98
N ILE A 31 -0.65 2.56 -6.69
CA ILE A 31 -1.06 1.63 -5.64
C ILE A 31 -2.47 1.98 -5.18
N ILE A 32 -3.38 1.02 -5.27
CA ILE A 32 -4.79 1.15 -4.91
C ILE A 32 -5.09 0.21 -3.75
N PHE A 33 -5.59 0.80 -2.67
CA PHE A 33 -5.95 0.10 -1.44
C PHE A 33 -7.47 -0.01 -1.34
N ASN A 34 -7.96 -1.24 -1.19
CA ASN A 34 -9.37 -1.49 -0.92
C ASN A 34 -9.52 -2.13 0.46
N ILE A 35 -9.74 -1.30 1.47
CA ILE A 35 -9.95 -1.75 2.86
C ILE A 35 -11.25 -2.58 2.99
N GLY A 36 -12.26 -2.36 2.13
CA GLY A 36 -13.50 -3.13 2.17
C GLY A 36 -13.32 -4.59 1.79
N ASN A 37 -12.40 -4.87 0.85
CA ASN A 37 -12.08 -6.23 0.39
C ASN A 37 -10.71 -6.71 0.89
N LEU A 38 -10.00 -5.90 1.67
CA LEU A 38 -8.62 -6.13 2.10
C LEU A 38 -7.69 -6.52 0.95
N THR A 39 -7.81 -5.80 -0.18
CA THR A 39 -6.96 -6.02 -1.35
C THR A 39 -6.06 -4.83 -1.66
N LEU A 40 -4.86 -5.16 -2.10
CA LEU A 40 -3.86 -4.24 -2.62
C LEU A 40 -3.74 -4.47 -4.11
N THR A 41 -3.83 -3.41 -4.91
CA THR A 41 -3.59 -3.49 -6.36
C THR A 41 -2.47 -2.55 -6.74
N VAL A 42 -1.47 -3.06 -7.45
CA VAL A 42 -0.43 -2.26 -8.11
C VAL A 42 -0.74 -2.25 -9.60
N ILE A 43 -0.65 -1.08 -10.19
CA ILE A 43 -0.68 -0.87 -11.63
C ILE A 43 0.67 -0.27 -12.00
N CYS A 44 1.44 -1.01 -12.78
CA CYS A 44 2.76 -0.66 -13.26
C CYS A 44 2.71 -0.43 -14.76
N SER A 45 3.33 0.65 -15.23
CA SER A 45 3.56 0.85 -16.66
C SER A 45 5.03 0.60 -17.00
N ASN A 46 5.25 -0.12 -18.10
CA ASN A 46 6.57 -0.21 -18.71
C ASN A 46 6.81 1.02 -19.60
N GLY A 47 8.07 1.40 -19.81
CA GLY A 47 8.46 2.60 -20.58
C GLY A 47 8.08 2.58 -22.07
N THR A 48 7.40 1.53 -22.53
CA THR A 48 6.87 1.39 -23.89
C THR A 48 5.35 1.51 -23.96
N GLY A 49 4.67 1.77 -22.84
CA GLY A 49 3.22 1.95 -22.73
C GLY A 49 2.42 0.67 -22.43
N GLY A 50 3.08 -0.45 -22.18
CA GLY A 50 2.45 -1.66 -21.67
C GLY A 50 2.11 -1.49 -20.19
N ILE A 51 0.93 -1.92 -19.78
CA ILE A 51 0.45 -1.83 -18.40
C ILE A 51 0.31 -3.24 -17.84
N THR A 52 0.96 -3.48 -16.71
CA THR A 52 0.78 -4.68 -15.88
C THR A 52 0.01 -4.27 -14.63
N SER A 53 -0.93 -5.11 -14.21
CA SER A 53 -1.62 -4.93 -12.93
C SER A 53 -1.60 -6.22 -12.15
N SER A 54 -1.24 -6.13 -10.87
CA SER A 54 -1.30 -7.24 -9.93
C SER A 54 -2.16 -6.86 -8.73
N THR A 55 -2.88 -7.85 -8.18
CA THR A 55 -3.69 -7.68 -6.98
C THR A 55 -3.36 -8.80 -6.01
N ILE A 56 -3.12 -8.43 -4.74
CA ILE A 56 -2.90 -9.37 -3.64
C ILE A 56 -3.84 -9.05 -2.48
N SER A 57 -4.25 -10.08 -1.74
CA SER A 57 -5.02 -9.90 -0.50
C SER A 57 -4.06 -9.65 0.66
N PHE A 58 -4.44 -8.77 1.58
CA PHE A 58 -3.71 -8.55 2.82
C PHE A 58 -3.67 -9.83 3.66
N ASP A 59 -4.75 -10.62 3.64
CA ASP A 59 -4.82 -11.92 4.31
C ASP A 59 -3.84 -12.96 3.75
N SER A 60 -3.26 -12.73 2.58
CA SER A 60 -2.23 -13.62 2.02
C SER A 60 -0.85 -13.38 2.61
N CYS A 61 -0.60 -12.22 3.22
CA CYS A 61 0.74 -11.83 3.68
C CYS A 61 0.77 -11.35 5.15
N ILE A 62 -0.38 -10.99 5.74
CA ILE A 62 -0.48 -10.48 7.10
C ILE A 62 -1.18 -11.49 7.99
N GLY A 63 -0.56 -11.79 9.12
CA GLY A 63 -1.10 -12.57 10.21
C GLY A 63 -1.20 -11.77 11.51
N ASN A 64 -1.80 -12.40 12.52
CA ASN A 64 -1.87 -11.91 13.89
C ASN A 64 -1.14 -12.90 14.80
N ASP A 65 -0.10 -12.44 15.50
CA ASP A 65 0.63 -13.17 16.52
C ASP A 65 0.39 -12.54 17.89
N ASP A 66 -0.52 -13.14 18.67
CA ASP A 66 -0.91 -12.69 20.02
C ASP A 66 -1.24 -11.18 20.13
N GLY A 67 -1.99 -10.65 19.16
CA GLY A 67 -2.38 -9.24 19.09
C GLY A 67 -1.41 -8.36 18.30
N GLN A 68 -0.32 -8.92 17.77
CA GLN A 68 0.65 -8.20 16.95
C GLN A 68 0.52 -8.54 15.47
N LEU A 69 0.47 -7.52 14.62
CA LEU A 69 0.56 -7.71 13.18
C LEU A 69 1.95 -8.24 12.83
N THR A 70 1.99 -9.31 12.03
CA THR A 70 3.22 -9.96 11.58
C THR A 70 3.04 -10.49 10.17
N MET A 71 4.14 -10.93 9.55
CA MET A 71 4.07 -11.68 8.32
C MET A 71 3.39 -13.04 8.57
N GLY A 72 2.34 -13.34 7.81
CA GLY A 72 1.51 -14.50 8.06
C GLY A 72 0.29 -14.54 7.15
N MET A 73 -0.79 -15.13 7.61
CA MET A 73 -2.04 -15.21 6.86
C MET A 73 -3.25 -14.96 7.75
N ASN A 74 -4.36 -14.54 7.12
CA ASN A 74 -5.69 -14.45 7.71
C ASN A 74 -5.81 -13.56 8.97
N PHE A 75 -5.05 -12.47 9.06
CA PHE A 75 -5.21 -11.52 10.18
C PHE A 75 -6.66 -10.99 10.28
N SER A 76 -7.40 -10.87 9.18
CA SER A 76 -8.78 -10.35 9.18
C SER A 76 -9.77 -11.19 9.99
N GLU A 77 -9.44 -12.45 10.27
CA GLU A 77 -10.26 -13.32 11.13
C GLU A 77 -10.24 -12.87 12.60
N THR A 78 -9.18 -12.19 13.02
CA THR A 78 -8.93 -11.83 14.43
C THR A 78 -8.60 -10.36 14.65
N CYS A 79 -8.48 -9.57 13.58
CA CYS A 79 -8.21 -8.14 13.61
C CYS A 79 -9.33 -7.34 12.94
N GLY A 80 -9.60 -6.14 13.48
CA GLY A 80 -10.56 -5.17 12.96
C GLY A 80 -9.98 -3.76 12.92
N ASN A 81 -10.81 -2.78 12.55
CA ASN A 81 -10.44 -1.36 12.46
C ASN A 81 -9.17 -1.10 11.63
N ILE A 82 -9.05 -1.81 10.51
CA ILE A 82 -7.87 -1.81 9.65
C ILE A 82 -7.76 -0.46 8.94
N THR A 83 -6.60 0.17 9.05
CA THR A 83 -6.29 1.43 8.40
C THR A 83 -4.93 1.36 7.72
N PHE A 84 -4.77 2.14 6.66
CA PHE A 84 -3.53 2.26 5.93
C PHE A 84 -3.24 3.73 5.65
N ASN A 85 -2.03 4.19 6.01
CA ASN A 85 -1.64 5.60 5.88
C ASN A 85 -0.65 5.87 4.74
N GLY A 86 -0.31 4.86 3.94
CA GLY A 86 0.70 4.96 2.89
C GLY A 86 1.98 4.16 3.18
N LEU A 87 2.38 4.06 4.43
CA LEU A 87 3.61 3.37 4.84
C LEU A 87 3.36 2.30 5.90
N GLU A 88 2.26 2.42 6.61
CA GLU A 88 1.98 1.58 7.76
C GLU A 88 0.52 1.12 7.71
N ILE A 89 0.34 -0.14 8.05
CA ILE A 89 -0.96 -0.78 8.24
C ILE A 89 -1.18 -0.87 9.75
N THR A 90 -2.29 -0.35 10.24
CA THR A 90 -2.68 -0.42 11.65
C THR A 90 -3.97 -1.20 11.78
N ALA A 91 -4.06 -2.07 12.78
CA ALA A 91 -5.28 -2.82 13.09
C ALA A 91 -5.39 -3.09 14.60
N ASP A 92 -6.62 -3.32 15.04
CA ASP A 92 -6.94 -3.76 16.39
C ASP A 92 -7.09 -5.29 16.38
N CYS A 93 -6.15 -6.01 16.97
CA CYS A 93 -6.02 -7.46 16.88
C CYS A 93 -6.30 -8.16 18.21
N THR A 94 -6.96 -9.32 18.14
CA THR A 94 -7.30 -10.12 19.33
C THR A 94 -6.09 -10.95 19.78
N THR A 95 -5.74 -10.87 21.06
CA THR A 95 -4.69 -11.69 21.70
C THR A 95 -5.20 -13.10 21.99
N LEU A 96 -4.31 -14.03 22.33
CA LEU A 96 -4.65 -15.38 22.80
C LEU A 96 -5.42 -15.35 24.14
N ALA A 97 -5.28 -14.27 24.91
CA ALA A 97 -6.04 -14.02 26.13
C ALA A 97 -7.45 -13.46 25.87
N GLY A 98 -7.79 -13.15 24.61
CA GLY A 98 -9.06 -12.55 24.20
C GLY A 98 -9.16 -11.04 24.46
N THR A 99 -8.05 -10.37 24.74
CA THR A 99 -7.97 -8.90 24.77
C THR A 99 -7.75 -8.36 23.36
N ILE A 100 -7.96 -7.06 23.16
CA ILE A 100 -7.70 -6.39 21.88
C ILE A 100 -6.51 -5.46 22.08
N ASP A 101 -5.49 -5.64 21.27
CA ASP A 101 -4.30 -4.80 21.22
C ASP A 101 -4.26 -4.10 19.86
N GLN A 102 -3.91 -2.81 19.86
CA GLN A 102 -3.64 -2.10 18.62
C GLN A 102 -2.20 -2.40 18.20
N SER A 103 -2.02 -2.81 16.96
CA SER A 103 -0.72 -3.10 16.38
C SER A 103 -0.56 -2.47 15.01
N SER A 104 0.68 -2.21 14.62
CA SER A 104 1.02 -1.64 13.33
C SER A 104 2.18 -2.39 12.70
N ILE A 105 2.21 -2.41 11.36
CA ILE A 105 3.28 -3.02 10.59
C ILE A 105 3.62 -2.17 9.38
N ASP A 106 4.92 -2.06 9.08
CA ASP A 106 5.41 -1.37 7.89
C ASP A 106 4.96 -2.14 6.64
N PHE A 107 4.34 -1.43 5.71
CA PHE A 107 3.89 -1.97 4.44
C PHE A 107 5.03 -2.59 3.64
N ASN A 108 6.20 -1.95 3.63
CA ASN A 108 7.37 -2.42 2.90
C ASN A 108 8.04 -3.62 3.59
N ALA A 109 7.66 -3.93 4.83
CA ALA A 109 8.11 -5.15 5.51
C ALA A 109 7.28 -6.38 5.12
N ILE A 110 6.15 -6.20 4.43
CA ILE A 110 5.19 -7.26 4.14
C ILE A 110 4.96 -7.47 2.64
N PHE A 111 4.98 -6.39 1.86
CA PHE A 111 4.72 -6.47 0.42
C PHE A 111 5.95 -6.06 -0.37
N GLU A 112 6.20 -6.82 -1.42
CA GLU A 112 7.18 -6.50 -2.45
C GLU A 112 6.52 -6.47 -3.83
N ASP A 113 7.13 -5.74 -4.75
CA ASP A 113 6.64 -5.50 -6.11
C ASP A 113 7.83 -5.65 -7.07
N GLU A 114 7.70 -6.59 -7.99
CA GLU A 114 8.72 -6.82 -9.02
C GLU A 114 8.05 -6.66 -10.38
N ASP A 115 8.43 -5.61 -11.12
CA ASP A 115 7.86 -5.29 -12.44
C ASP A 115 6.31 -5.23 -12.46
N GLY A 116 5.69 -4.75 -11.38
CA GLY A 116 4.23 -4.63 -11.25
C GLY A 116 3.54 -5.90 -10.76
N VAL A 117 4.32 -6.88 -10.29
CA VAL A 117 3.84 -8.11 -9.68
C VAL A 117 4.02 -8.05 -8.17
N LEU A 118 2.91 -7.81 -7.47
CA LEU A 118 2.84 -7.88 -6.02
C LEU A 118 3.02 -9.31 -5.48
N SER A 119 3.84 -9.44 -4.44
CA SER A 119 3.97 -10.65 -3.64
C SER A 119 4.26 -10.33 -2.17
N CYS A 120 4.25 -11.34 -1.31
CA CYS A 120 4.63 -11.18 0.09
C CYS A 120 6.16 -11.11 0.18
N ALA A 121 6.70 -10.12 0.88
CA ALA A 121 8.14 -10.02 1.15
C ALA A 121 8.66 -11.30 1.82
N GLN A 122 9.89 -11.72 1.50
CA GLN A 122 10.54 -12.91 2.06
C GLN A 122 11.79 -12.59 2.90
#